data_AF-R7F3X1-F1
#
_entry.id   AF-R7F3X1-F1
#
_cell.length_a   1.000
_cell.length_b   1.000
_cell.length_c   1.000
_cell.angle_alpha   90.00
_cell.angle_beta   90.00
_cell.angle_gamma   90.00
#
_symmetry.space_group_name_H-M   'P 1'
#
loop_
_entity.id
_entity.type
_entity.pdbx_description
1 polymer ?
#
loop_
_entity_poly.entity_id
_entity_poly.type
_entity_poly.pdbx_seq_one_letter_code
_entity_poly.pdbx_strand_id
1 'polypeptide(L)'
;MKKLLILLLIAIAVNARGQLSQPKDPTAVVNGVFYIFNTTAKTAQVGSGAYWANTYYSGDITVPEKVTYDNASYTVTGVAALAFCDYNSDLTSVTLPNTITSFDVSAFDGTVLKTLVVPNS
;
A
#
# COMPACT_ATOMS: atom_id res chain seq x y z
N MET A 1 -24.93 9.74 2.96
CA MET A 1 -23.74 10.60 3.19
C MET A 1 -22.55 9.92 2.52
N LYS A 2 -22.17 10.36 1.30
CA LYS A 2 -21.06 9.77 0.56
C LYS A 2 -19.77 10.29 1.20
N LYS A 3 -19.02 9.44 1.90
CA LYS A 3 -17.68 9.79 2.40
C LYS A 3 -16.85 10.20 1.18
N LEU A 4 -16.44 11.46 1.15
CA LEU A 4 -15.59 12.01 0.10
C LEU A 4 -14.22 11.35 0.24
N LEU A 5 -13.94 10.32 -0.58
CA LEU A 5 -12.60 9.74 -0.67
C LEU A 5 -11.68 10.81 -1.27
N ILE A 6 -10.77 11.34 -0.45
CA ILE A 6 -9.72 12.25 -0.92
C ILE A 6 -8.70 11.39 -1.66
N LEU A 7 -8.83 11.25 -2.98
CA LEU A 7 -7.80 10.68 -3.84
C LEU A 7 -6.74 11.75 -4.10
N LEU A 8 -5.59 11.63 -3.42
CA LEU A 8 -4.42 12.43 -3.76
C LEU A 8 -3.69 11.72 -4.90
N LEU A 9 -3.88 12.19 -6.13
CA LEU A 9 -3.10 11.76 -7.30
C LEU A 9 -1.69 12.36 -7.19
N ILE A 10 -0.74 11.64 -6.61
CA ILE A 10 0.66 12.06 -6.57
C ILE A 10 1.29 11.71 -7.93
N ALA A 11 1.12 12.58 -8.92
CA ALA A 11 1.91 12.58 -10.14
C ALA A 11 3.05 13.57 -10.00
N ILE A 12 4.11 13.25 -9.23
CA ILE A 12 5.29 14.13 -9.16
C ILE A 12 6.57 13.30 -9.12
N ALA A 13 7.34 13.41 -10.20
CA ALA A 13 8.73 13.01 -10.28
C ALA A 13 9.56 13.79 -9.26
N VAL A 14 10.02 13.15 -8.18
CA VAL A 14 11.10 13.68 -7.33
C VAL A 14 12.05 12.54 -6.99
N ASN A 15 13.11 12.45 -7.79
CA ASN A 15 14.24 11.58 -7.55
C ASN A 15 15.11 12.21 -6.46
N ALA A 16 15.21 11.60 -5.27
CA ALA A 16 16.27 11.95 -4.31
C ALA A 16 16.57 10.90 -3.24
N ARG A 17 16.37 9.59 -3.44
CA ARG A 17 16.80 8.56 -2.46
C ARG A 17 17.26 7.22 -3.06
N GLY A 18 18.10 7.21 -4.10
CA GLY A 18 18.80 5.98 -4.56
C GLY A 18 17.92 4.72 -4.66
N GLN A 19 16.66 4.87 -5.08
CA GLN A 19 15.64 3.85 -4.88
C GLN A 19 15.71 2.74 -5.93
N LEU A 20 15.28 1.54 -5.52
CA LEU A 20 14.77 0.50 -6.40
C LEU A 20 13.82 1.12 -7.45
N SER A 21 13.82 0.58 -8.67
CA SER A 21 12.99 1.09 -9.78
C SER A 21 11.54 1.31 -9.33
N GLN A 22 11.01 2.53 -9.50
CA GLN A 22 9.62 2.84 -9.18
C GLN A 22 8.64 1.91 -9.91
N PRO A 23 7.44 1.68 -9.34
CA PRO A 23 6.36 0.99 -10.03
C PRO A 23 6.06 1.70 -11.36
N LYS A 24 5.93 0.92 -12.44
CA LYS A 24 5.55 1.44 -13.78
C LYS A 24 4.03 1.56 -13.94
N ASP A 25 3.30 0.78 -13.14
CA ASP A 25 1.85 0.78 -13.11
C ASP A 25 1.30 2.04 -12.41
N PRO A 26 0.04 2.45 -12.68
CA PRO A 26 -0.59 3.55 -11.97
C PRO A 26 -0.55 3.37 -10.45
N THR A 27 -0.39 4.48 -9.72
CA THR A 27 -0.33 4.46 -8.26
C THR A 27 -1.18 5.57 -7.64
N ALA A 28 -1.60 5.36 -6.39
CA ALA A 28 -2.29 6.39 -5.61
C ALA A 28 -2.21 6.10 -4.12
N VAL A 29 -2.26 7.15 -3.31
CA VAL A 29 -2.53 7.03 -1.88
C VAL A 29 -4.04 7.13 -1.68
N VAL A 30 -4.65 6.08 -1.12
CA VAL A 30 -6.07 6.02 -0.80
C VAL A 30 -6.23 5.73 0.67
N ASN A 31 -6.87 6.65 1.41
CA ASN A 31 -7.05 6.56 2.87
C ASN A 31 -5.73 6.31 3.63
N GLY A 32 -4.64 6.97 3.20
CA GLY A 32 -3.33 6.84 3.84
C GLY A 32 -2.52 5.60 3.47
N VAL A 33 -3.03 4.72 2.59
CA VAL A 33 -2.31 3.55 2.09
C VAL A 33 -1.92 3.77 0.64
N PHE A 34 -0.65 3.53 0.30
CA PHE A 34 -0.15 3.62 -1.07
C PHE A 34 -0.43 2.32 -1.83
N TYR A 35 -1.04 2.43 -3.02
CA TYR A 35 -1.40 1.31 -3.87
C TYR A 35 -0.75 1.39 -5.25
N ILE A 36 -0.43 0.23 -5.80
CA ILE A 36 0.01 0.02 -7.18
C ILE A 36 -1.11 -0.75 -7.90
N PHE A 37 -1.64 -0.22 -8.99
CA PHE A 37 -2.83 -0.71 -9.66
C PHE A 37 -2.50 -1.43 -10.97
N ASN A 38 -2.83 -2.72 -11.06
CA ASN A 38 -2.83 -3.43 -12.33
C ASN A 38 -4.18 -3.21 -13.04
N THR A 39 -4.19 -2.30 -14.03
CA THR A 39 -5.41 -1.89 -14.76
C THR A 39 -6.00 -2.99 -15.64
N THR A 40 -5.15 -3.91 -16.11
CA THR A 40 -5.53 -5.06 -16.93
C THR A 40 -6.18 -6.16 -16.08
N ALA A 41 -5.53 -6.55 -14.98
CA ALA A 41 -6.00 -7.61 -14.09
C ALA A 41 -7.10 -7.14 -13.11
N LYS A 42 -7.33 -5.83 -13.00
CA LYS A 42 -8.22 -5.21 -12.00
C LYS A 42 -7.85 -5.59 -10.57
N THR A 43 -6.56 -5.62 -10.30
CA THR A 43 -5.99 -5.88 -8.97
C THR A 43 -5.16 -4.70 -8.48
N ALA A 44 -4.92 -4.66 -7.18
CA ALA A 44 -4.03 -3.71 -6.53
C ALA A 44 -3.08 -4.43 -5.57
N GLN A 45 -1.87 -3.89 -5.43
CA GLN A 45 -0.94 -4.25 -4.37
C GLN A 45 -0.74 -3.06 -3.44
N VAL A 46 -0.59 -3.33 -2.13
CA VAL A 46 -0.09 -2.31 -1.20
C VAL A 46 1.38 -2.08 -1.50
N GLY A 47 1.76 -0.84 -1.79
CA GLY A 47 3.13 -0.45 -2.09
C GLY A 47 3.83 0.21 -0.90
N SER A 48 5.12 0.45 -1.06
CA SER A 48 5.93 1.17 -0.08
C SER A 48 5.63 2.66 -0.10
N GLY A 49 4.99 3.11 0.98
CA GLY A 49 4.75 4.53 1.20
C GLY A 49 6.06 5.31 1.32
N ALA A 50 7.00 4.81 2.14
CA ALA A 50 8.23 5.52 2.48
C ALA A 50 9.13 5.72 1.26
N TYR A 51 9.26 4.67 0.45
CA TYR A 51 10.03 4.73 -0.78
C TYR A 51 9.25 5.48 -1.87
N TRP A 52 8.04 5.08 -2.25
CA TRP A 52 7.45 5.55 -3.51
C TRP A 52 6.44 6.68 -3.38
N ALA A 53 5.97 6.98 -2.18
CA ALA A 53 4.95 8.02 -1.94
C ALA A 53 5.41 9.13 -0.98
N ASN A 54 6.64 9.05 -0.45
CA ASN A 54 7.11 9.89 0.66
C ASN A 54 6.08 9.98 1.80
N THR A 55 5.45 8.85 2.11
CA THR A 55 4.42 8.70 3.13
C THR A 55 4.83 7.60 4.07
N TYR A 56 4.90 7.88 5.36
CA TYR A 56 5.22 6.89 6.37
C TYR A 56 3.92 6.36 6.96
N TYR A 57 3.80 5.04 7.08
CA TYR A 57 2.61 4.47 7.68
C TYR A 57 2.68 4.65 9.20
N SER A 58 1.55 4.94 9.82
CA SER A 58 1.46 5.19 11.26
C SER A 58 0.12 4.76 11.81
N GLY A 59 0.08 4.46 13.11
CA GLY A 59 -1.07 3.91 13.80
C GLY A 59 -1.46 2.53 13.28
N ASP A 60 -2.76 2.29 13.23
CA ASP A 60 -3.33 1.03 12.80
C ASP A 60 -3.77 1.10 11.34
N ILE A 61 -3.23 0.20 10.51
CA ILE A 61 -3.58 0.10 9.09
C ILE A 61 -4.52 -1.07 8.87
N THR A 62 -5.69 -0.80 8.30
CA THR A 62 -6.60 -1.82 7.77
C THR A 62 -6.63 -1.73 6.26
N VAL A 63 -6.12 -2.78 5.60
CA VAL A 63 -6.15 -2.88 4.14
C VAL A 63 -7.52 -3.45 3.73
N PRO A 64 -8.28 -2.80 2.84
CA PRO A 64 -9.58 -3.28 2.40
C PRO A 64 -9.42 -4.38 1.34
N GLU A 65 -10.42 -5.26 1.21
CA GLU A 65 -10.48 -6.24 0.10
C GLU A 65 -10.51 -5.58 -1.29
N LYS A 66 -11.10 -4.38 -1.37
CA LYS A 66 -11.21 -3.62 -2.61
C LYS A 66 -10.88 -2.16 -2.38
N VAL A 67 -10.20 -1.56 -3.35
CA VAL A 67 -9.89 -0.13 -3.39
C VAL A 67 -10.42 0.46 -4.69
N THR A 68 -10.92 1.70 -4.64
CA THR A 68 -11.40 2.42 -5.81
C THR A 68 -10.35 3.43 -6.27
N TYR A 69 -10.02 3.39 -7.56
CA TYR A 69 -9.13 4.33 -8.23
C TYR A 69 -9.72 4.66 -9.60
N ASP A 70 -9.76 5.95 -9.96
CA ASP A 70 -10.28 6.44 -11.25
C ASP A 70 -11.64 5.81 -11.63
N ASN A 71 -12.60 5.88 -10.70
CA ASN A 71 -13.96 5.33 -10.84
C ASN A 71 -14.04 3.81 -11.12
N ALA A 72 -12.94 3.06 -11.00
CA ALA A 72 -12.89 1.61 -11.11
C ALA A 72 -12.53 0.95 -9.78
N SER A 73 -13.07 -0.24 -9.54
CA SER A 73 -12.79 -1.05 -8.35
C SER A 73 -11.70 -2.07 -8.66
N TYR A 74 -10.76 -2.22 -7.73
CA TYR A 74 -9.63 -3.15 -7.81
C TYR A 74 -9.58 -4.04 -6.57
N THR A 75 -9.43 -5.34 -6.75
CA THR A 75 -9.24 -6.27 -5.63
C THR A 75 -7.81 -6.16 -5.11
N VAL A 76 -7.63 -5.97 -3.81
CA VAL A 76 -6.28 -5.94 -3.21
C VAL A 76 -5.79 -7.36 -3.03
N THR A 77 -4.80 -7.77 -3.81
CA THR A 77 -4.35 -9.17 -3.88
C THR A 77 -2.92 -9.39 -3.42
N GLY A 78 -2.18 -8.33 -3.10
CA GLY A 78 -0.80 -8.51 -2.67
C GLY A 78 -0.23 -7.34 -1.88
N VAL A 79 0.94 -7.61 -1.31
CA VAL A 79 1.76 -6.64 -0.58
C VAL A 79 3.12 -6.62 -1.29
N ALA A 80 3.44 -5.49 -1.93
CA ALA A 80 4.63 -5.34 -2.75
C ALA A 80 5.90 -5.25 -1.91
N ALA A 81 7.05 -5.30 -2.60
CA ALA A 81 8.34 -5.28 -1.93
C ALA A 81 8.48 -4.01 -1.07
N LEU A 82 8.99 -4.16 0.15
CA LEU A 82 9.19 -3.06 1.09
C LEU A 82 7.91 -2.26 1.45
N ALA A 83 6.71 -2.82 1.23
CA ALA A 83 5.45 -2.09 1.44
C ALA A 83 5.33 -1.44 2.81
N PHE A 84 5.60 -2.21 3.86
CA PHE A 84 5.63 -1.77 5.25
C PHE A 84 7.06 -1.73 5.79
N CYS A 85 8.05 -1.62 4.89
CA CYS A 85 9.42 -1.36 5.30
C CYS A 85 9.54 0.09 5.74
N ASP A 86 9.29 0.30 7.02
CA ASP A 86 9.32 1.58 7.67
C ASP A 86 10.14 1.42 8.96
N TYR A 87 11.18 2.23 9.09
CA TYR A 87 12.01 2.29 10.29
C TYR A 87 11.42 3.22 11.35
N ASN A 88 10.24 3.81 11.10
CA ASN A 88 9.48 4.52 12.11
C ASN A 88 8.87 3.52 13.12
N SER A 89 8.65 3.99 14.35
CA SER A 89 8.00 3.21 15.41
C SER A 89 6.49 3.46 15.51
N ASP A 90 5.93 4.19 14.56
CA ASP A 90 4.58 4.74 14.67
C ASP A 90 3.54 3.80 14.09
N LEU A 91 3.91 2.91 13.16
CA LEU A 91 3.05 1.83 12.67
C LEU A 91 2.87 0.76 13.75
N THR A 92 1.66 0.65 14.31
CA THR A 92 1.36 -0.23 15.45
C THR A 92 0.77 -1.57 15.03
N SER A 93 -0.16 -1.57 14.07
CA SER A 93 -0.78 -2.80 13.59
C SER A 93 -1.11 -2.76 12.10
N VAL A 94 -1.13 -3.94 11.49
CA VAL A 94 -1.58 -4.15 10.12
C VAL A 94 -2.59 -5.28 10.10
N THR A 95 -3.79 -5.00 9.58
CA THR A 95 -4.84 -5.98 9.29
C THR A 95 -4.99 -6.15 7.79
N LEU A 96 -4.75 -7.36 7.30
CA LEU A 96 -4.83 -7.70 5.89
C LEU A 96 -6.13 -8.45 5.56
N PRO A 97 -6.75 -8.19 4.40
CA PRO A 97 -7.96 -8.88 3.97
C PRO A 97 -7.63 -10.28 3.44
N ASN A 98 -8.63 -11.18 3.46
CA ASN A 98 -8.47 -12.54 2.94
C ASN A 98 -8.16 -12.62 1.43
N THR A 99 -8.32 -11.52 0.70
CA THR A 99 -8.01 -11.42 -0.73
C THR A 99 -6.50 -11.39 -1.01
N ILE A 100 -5.64 -11.20 -0.01
CA ILE A 100 -4.18 -11.19 -0.20
C ILE A 100 -3.68 -12.60 -0.51
N THR A 101 -3.09 -12.75 -1.69
CA THR A 101 -2.52 -14.01 -2.20
C THR A 101 -1.00 -13.96 -2.34
N SER A 102 -0.37 -12.79 -2.22
CA SER A 102 1.08 -12.65 -2.39
C SER A 102 1.72 -11.60 -1.48
N PHE A 103 2.96 -11.89 -1.08
CA PHE A 103 3.86 -10.99 -0.37
C PHE A 103 5.20 -11.01 -1.09
N ASP A 104 5.67 -9.85 -1.50
CA ASP A 104 6.97 -9.71 -2.15
C ASP A 104 8.09 -9.52 -1.12
N VAL A 105 9.33 -9.54 -1.61
CA VAL A 105 10.55 -9.50 -0.78
C VAL A 105 10.53 -8.33 0.20
N SER A 106 10.84 -8.63 1.47
CA SER A 106 11.01 -7.63 2.52
C SER A 106 9.79 -6.74 2.76
N ALA A 107 8.58 -7.21 2.43
CA ALA A 107 7.33 -6.46 2.61
C ALA A 107 7.12 -5.88 4.02
N PHE A 108 7.67 -6.51 5.05
CA PHE A 108 7.61 -6.09 6.46
C PHE A 108 8.99 -5.93 7.10
N ASP A 109 10.04 -5.76 6.31
CA ASP A 109 11.40 -5.65 6.85
C ASP A 109 11.60 -4.35 7.65
N GLY A 110 12.39 -4.40 8.73
CA GLY A 110 12.63 -3.24 9.59
C GLY A 110 11.43 -2.75 10.40
N THR A 111 10.27 -3.41 10.34
CA THR A 111 9.07 -3.01 11.07
C THR A 111 9.09 -3.45 12.53
N VAL A 112 8.46 -2.65 13.41
CA VAL A 112 8.27 -2.95 14.84
C VAL A 112 6.81 -3.21 15.20
N LEU A 113 6.05 -3.77 14.25
CA LEU A 113 4.63 -4.10 14.43
C LEU A 113 4.37 -4.85 15.74
N LYS A 114 3.38 -4.39 16.51
CA LYS A 114 2.87 -5.13 17.67
C LYS A 114 1.94 -6.25 17.24
N THR A 115 1.23 -6.07 16.12
CA THR A 115 0.24 -7.03 15.64
C THR A 115 0.18 -7.02 14.13
N LEU A 116 0.28 -8.21 13.54
CA LEU A 116 0.01 -8.47 12.13
C LEU A 116 -1.08 -9.52 12.04
N VAL A 117 -2.26 -9.14 11.54
CA VAL A 117 -3.36 -10.08 11.26
C VAL A 117 -3.27 -10.48 9.79
N VAL A 118 -2.87 -11.72 9.56
CA VAL A 118 -2.76 -12.31 8.22
C VAL A 118 -4.08 -12.94 7.77
N PRO A 119 -4.30 -13.09 6.45
CA PRO A 119 -5.45 -13.80 5.89
C PRO A 119 -5.66 -15.19 6.49
N ASN A 120 -6.91 -15.51 6.80
CA ASN A 120 -7.34 -16.90 6.97
C ASN A 120 -7.89 -17.35 5.61
N SER A 121 -7.12 -18.21 4.93
CA SER A 121 -7.28 -18.68 3.54
C SER A 121 -8.69 -18.73 2.96
#